data_AF-A0A955AYD7-F1
#
_entry.id   AF-A0A955AYD7-F1
#
_cell.length_a   1.000
_cell.length_b   1.000
_cell.length_c   1.000
_cell.angle_alpha   90.00
_cell.angle_beta   90.00
_cell.angle_gamma   90.00
#
_symmetry.space_group_name_H-M   'P 1'
#
loop_
_entity.id
_entity.type
_entity.pdbx_description
1 polymer ?
#
loop_
_entity_poly.entity_id
_entity_poly.type
_entity_poly.pdbx_seq_one_letter_code
_entity_poly.pdbx_strand_id
1 'polypeptide(L)' 'RGFSSYHPGGCNFAMVDGSVHFVSETIDLATYRQLGRRDDGLPVGGFDPL' A
#
# COMPACT_ATOMS: atom_id res chain seq x y z
N ARG A 1 -3.71 -12.45 2.44
CA ARG A 1 -2.86 -12.02 3.58
C ARG A 1 -1.77 -11.12 3.01
N GLY A 2 -1.25 -10.11 3.72
CA GLY A 2 -0.34 -9.10 3.14
C GLY A 2 0.78 -8.71 4.11
N PHE A 3 1.52 -7.64 3.81
CA PHE A 3 2.55 -7.08 4.68
C PHE A 3 1.97 -6.73 6.07
N SER A 4 2.72 -7.00 7.13
CA SER A 4 2.30 -6.67 8.50
C SER A 4 3.51 -6.55 9.42
N SER A 5 3.80 -5.32 9.85
CA SER A 5 4.80 -4.98 10.87
C SER A 5 4.39 -3.64 11.48
N TYR A 6 4.77 -3.39 12.73
CA TYR A 6 4.39 -2.16 13.43
C TYR A 6 5.36 -1.03 13.06
N HIS A 7 4.87 -0.04 12.32
CA HIS A 7 5.65 1.12 11.89
C HIS A 7 4.93 2.40 12.31
N PRO A 8 5.29 3.01 13.46
CA PRO A 8 4.73 4.28 13.88
C PRO A 8 4.89 5.34 12.79
N GLY A 9 3.79 5.95 12.35
CA GLY A 9 3.73 6.95 11.29
C GLY A 9 3.68 6.38 9.86
N GLY A 10 4.12 5.14 9.62
CA GLY A 10 4.15 4.52 8.30
C GLY A 10 5.54 4.03 7.87
N CYS A 11 5.66 3.58 6.62
CA CYS A 11 6.96 3.21 6.05
C CYS A 11 6.99 3.35 4.52
N ASN A 12 8.20 3.27 3.95
CA ASN A 12 8.41 3.31 2.50
C ASN A 12 8.16 1.94 1.87
N PHE A 13 7.38 1.90 0.79
CA PHE A 13 7.12 0.72 -0.01
C PHE A 13 7.65 0.91 -1.44
N ALA A 14 8.29 -0.13 -1.96
CA ALA A 14 8.70 -0.19 -3.36
C ALA A 14 7.54 -0.70 -4.23
N MET A 15 7.31 -0.02 -5.34
CA MET A 15 6.31 -0.37 -6.34
C MET A 15 6.93 -1.21 -7.46
N VAL A 16 6.07 -1.82 -8.29
CA VAL A 16 6.50 -2.72 -9.38
C VAL A 16 7.26 -1.98 -10.49
N ASP A 17 7.04 -0.67 -10.64
CA ASP A 17 7.73 0.19 -11.61
C ASP A 17 9.07 0.75 -11.08
N GLY A 18 9.48 0.36 -9.86
CA GLY A 18 10.72 0.79 -9.23
C GLY A 18 10.62 2.11 -8.46
N SER A 19 9.45 2.77 -8.46
CA SER A 19 9.20 3.92 -7.59
C SER A 19 9.10 3.50 -6.12
N VAL A 20 9.35 4.45 -5.21
CA VAL A 20 9.22 4.26 -3.77
C VAL A 20 8.32 5.35 -3.22
N HIS A 21 7.27 4.95 -2.51
CA HIS A 21 6.33 5.87 -1.90
C HIS A 21 6.20 5.61 -0.40
N PHE A 22 6.00 6.69 0.35
CA PHE A 22 5.69 6.59 1.77
C PHE A 22 4.22 6.22 1.94
N VAL A 23 3.95 5.19 2.76
CA VAL A 23 2.60 4.77 3.12
C VAL A 23 2.38 5.04 4.60
N SER A 24 1.46 5.96 4.91
CA SER A 24 1.07 6.33 6.29
C SER A 24 0.47 5.14 7.04
N GLU A 25 0.63 5.10 8.37
CA GLU A 25 -0.10 4.15 9.22
C GLU A 25 -1.63 4.33 9.13
N THR A 26 -2.08 5.53 8.74
CA THR A 26 -3.50 5.91 8.62
C THR A 26 -4.10 5.61 7.24
N ILE A 27 -3.39 4.88 6.37
CA ILE A 27 -3.90 4.47 5.06
C ILE A 27 -5.21 3.67 5.21
N ASP A 28 -6.13 3.82 4.24
CA ASP A 28 -7.31 2.96 4.18
C ASP A 28 -6.89 1.48 4.08
N LEU A 29 -7.48 0.66 4.95
CA LEU A 29 -7.10 -0.73 5.08
C LEU A 29 -7.47 -1.57 3.84
N ALA A 30 -8.52 -1.18 3.09
CA ALA A 30 -8.87 -1.85 1.85
C ALA A 30 -7.84 -1.53 0.77
N THR A 31 -7.48 -0.24 0.60
CA THR A 31 -6.43 0.19 -0.32
C THR A 31 -5.10 -0.50 0.00
N TYR A 32 -4.66 -0.52 1.26
CA TYR A 32 -3.43 -1.20 1.67
C TYR A 32 -3.40 -2.68 1.29
N ARG A 33 -4.53 -3.39 1.45
CA ARG A 33 -4.65 -4.81 1.10
C ARG A 33 -4.65 -5.04 -0.41
N GLN A 34 -5.28 -4.15 -1.18
CA GLN A 34 -5.34 -4.22 -2.64
C GLN A 34 -3.95 -3.96 -3.25
N LEU A 35 -3.19 -2.99 -2.73
CA LEU A 35 -1.81 -2.72 -3.17
C LEU A 35 -0.90 -3.96 -3.06
N GLY A 36 -1.13 -4.81 -2.06
CA GLY A 36 -0.40 -6.07 -1.89
C GLY A 36 -0.97 -7.28 -2.63
N ARG A 37 -2.10 -7.16 -3.34
CA ARG A 37 -2.82 -8.26 -4.00
C ARG A 37 -3.12 -7.96 -5.45
N ARG A 38 -2.16 -8.25 -6.32
CA ARG A 38 -2.31 -8.03 -7.78
C ARG A 38 -3.37 -8.90 -8.47
N ASP A 39 -3.82 -9.97 -7.82
CA ASP A 39 -4.68 -11.02 -8.40
C ASP A 39 -6.13 -11.00 -7.88
N ASP A 40 -6.52 -9.97 -7.13
CA ASP A 40 -7.88 -9.85 -6.59
C ASP A 40 -8.92 -9.37 -7.61
N GLY A 41 -8.48 -8.90 -8.79
CA GLY A 41 -9.34 -8.43 -9.87
C GLY A 41 -10.06 -7.11 -9.57
N LEU A 42 -9.68 -6.41 -8.49
CA LEU A 42 -10.28 -5.15 -8.08
C LEU A 42 -9.38 -3.98 -8.50
N PRO A 43 -9.97 -2.84 -8.90
CA PRO A 43 -9.20 -1.62 -9.05
C PRO A 43 -8.68 -1.15 -7.69
N VAL A 44 -7.42 -0.72 -7.64
CA VAL A 44 -6.87 -0.05 -6.46
C VAL A 44 -7.54 1.32 -6.35
N GLY A 45 -8.33 1.52 -5.30
CA GLY A 45 -9.00 2.79 -5.03
C GLY A 45 -8.17 3.71 -4.14
N GLY A 46 -8.06 5.00 -4.50
CA GLY A 46 -7.69 6.07 -3.58
C GLY A 46 -6.22 6.11 -3.11
N PHE A 47 -5.30 5.45 -3.81
CA PHE A 47 -3.86 5.62 -3.57
C PHE A 47 -3.34 6.76 -4.46
N ASP A 48 -3.14 7.93 -3.87
CA ASP A 48 -2.44 9.05 -4.52
C ASP A 48 -1.00 9.11 -3.99
N PRO A 49 -0.01 8.70 -4.79
CA PRO A 49 1.40 8.82 -4.43
C PRO A 49 1.83 10.28 -4.61
N LEU A 50 1.56 11.11 -3.60
CA LEU A 50 2.14 12.45 -3.53
C LEU A 50 3.67 12.41 -3.54
#